data_AF-A0A351TRP0-F1
#
_entry.id   AF-A0A351TRP0-F1
#
_cell.length_a   1.000
_cell.length_b   1.000
_cell.length_c   1.000
_cell.angle_alpha   90.00
_cell.angle_beta   90.00
_cell.angle_gamma   90.00
#
_symmetry.space_group_name_H-M   'P 1'
#
loop_
_entity.id
_entity.type
_entity.pdbx_description
1 polymer ?
#
loop_
_entity_poly.entity_id
_entity_poly.type
_entity_poly.pdbx_seq_one_letter_code
_entity_poly.pdbx_strand_id
1 'polypeptide(L)'
;MEILEVCRRYGSTGGNIGEMQQLTKDDVYRMASEGEYVALLSYIGDLESFSQTMERCIGNGLHLAGYPGDTGSGNYVLNANGYLVVNREAEHLDVIREYIALLLDYENQFTVYGNSVRRDVIRDCVVQDEYGGGLWQKKGKFGDTDVTSELTLKADGTSYLEEYMAYLESCVPQPEYPSGISAILLEELLPYFEGDKSVEDTVRILQNRVQLYLDEGN
;
A
#
# COMPACT_ATOMS: atom_id res chain seq x y z
N MET A 1 -0.35 -20.24 12.80
CA MET A 1 -1.42 -21.26 12.68
C MET A 1 -2.79 -20.59 12.67
N GLU A 2 -3.08 -19.72 13.65
CA GLU A 2 -4.38 -19.03 13.79
C GLU A 2 -4.81 -18.20 12.55
N ILE A 3 -3.87 -17.55 11.85
CA ILE A 3 -4.24 -16.69 10.71
C ILE A 3 -4.82 -17.46 9.52
N LEU A 4 -4.33 -18.66 9.20
CA LEU A 4 -4.85 -19.47 8.10
C LEU A 4 -6.28 -19.94 8.41
N GLU A 5 -6.55 -20.30 9.65
CA GLU A 5 -7.87 -20.72 10.10
C GLU A 5 -8.86 -19.55 10.09
N VAL A 6 -8.42 -18.36 10.52
CA VAL A 6 -9.19 -17.12 10.40
C VAL A 6 -9.49 -16.81 8.93
N CYS A 7 -8.49 -16.88 8.05
CA CYS A 7 -8.68 -16.69 6.61
C CYS A 7 -9.60 -17.75 5.99
N ARG A 8 -9.55 -19.01 6.43
CA ARG A 8 -10.47 -20.04 5.92
C ARG A 8 -11.90 -19.85 6.42
N ARG A 9 -12.08 -19.35 7.65
CA ARG A 9 -13.38 -19.17 8.29
C ARG A 9 -14.09 -17.88 7.88
N TYR A 10 -13.32 -16.81 7.71
CA TYR A 10 -13.83 -15.46 7.47
C TYR A 10 -13.28 -14.81 6.20
N GLY A 11 -12.27 -15.41 5.56
CA GLY A 11 -11.82 -14.95 4.27
C GLY A 11 -12.90 -15.20 3.24
N SER A 12 -13.06 -14.24 2.33
CA SER A 12 -14.02 -14.35 1.25
C SER A 12 -13.74 -15.63 0.46
N THR A 13 -14.70 -16.55 0.38
CA THR A 13 -14.69 -17.66 -0.55
C THR A 13 -14.86 -17.09 -1.95
N GLY A 14 -13.80 -16.48 -2.49
CA GLY A 14 -13.75 -15.88 -3.82
C GLY A 14 -15.12 -15.45 -4.33
N GLY A 15 -15.73 -14.43 -3.71
CA GLY A 15 -16.87 -13.77 -4.34
C GLY A 15 -16.43 -13.44 -5.75
N ASN A 16 -17.18 -13.92 -6.75
CA ASN A 16 -16.85 -13.76 -8.17
C ASN A 16 -16.27 -12.36 -8.36
N ILE A 17 -15.09 -12.23 -8.97
CA ILE A 17 -14.45 -10.92 -9.18
C ILE A 17 -15.44 -9.93 -9.86
N GLY A 18 -16.47 -10.44 -10.56
CA GLY A 18 -17.60 -9.68 -11.10
C GLY A 18 -18.66 -9.16 -10.11
N GLU A 19 -18.84 -9.73 -8.92
CA GLU A 19 -19.72 -9.20 -7.86
C GLU A 19 -19.03 -8.09 -7.05
N MET A 20 -17.73 -8.22 -6.79
CA MET A 20 -16.92 -7.13 -6.20
C MET A 20 -16.82 -5.90 -7.11
N GLN A 21 -16.99 -6.05 -8.43
CA GLN A 21 -17.03 -4.94 -9.38
C GLN A 21 -18.26 -4.02 -9.23
N GLN A 22 -19.29 -4.43 -8.47
CA GLN A 22 -20.51 -3.62 -8.28
C GLN A 22 -20.55 -2.85 -6.95
N LEU A 23 -19.69 -3.15 -5.98
CA LEU A 23 -19.67 -2.48 -4.69
C LEU A 23 -18.84 -1.19 -4.77
N THR A 24 -19.39 -0.09 -4.25
CA THR A 24 -18.60 1.14 -4.08
C THR A 24 -17.66 1.01 -2.88
N LYS A 25 -16.64 1.88 -2.80
CA LYS A 25 -15.79 1.95 -1.60
C LYS A 25 -16.64 2.16 -0.35
N ASP A 26 -17.61 3.07 -0.39
CA ASP A 26 -18.44 3.39 0.77
C ASP A 26 -19.31 2.20 1.22
N ASP A 27 -19.79 1.37 0.29
CA ASP A 27 -20.47 0.11 0.62
C ASP A 27 -19.56 -0.82 1.42
N VAL A 28 -18.31 -0.97 0.99
CA VAL A 28 -17.33 -1.85 1.64
C VAL A 28 -17.02 -1.37 3.07
N TYR A 29 -16.84 -0.07 3.28
CA TYR A 29 -16.62 0.50 4.61
C TYR A 29 -17.85 0.34 5.51
N ARG A 30 -19.07 0.52 4.96
CA ARG A 30 -20.31 0.28 5.70
C ARG A 30 -20.46 -1.18 6.12
N MET A 31 -20.23 -2.12 5.20
CA MET A 31 -20.27 -3.57 5.49
C MET A 31 -19.27 -3.96 6.59
N ALA A 32 -18.07 -3.38 6.57
CA ALA A 32 -17.10 -3.58 7.65
C ALA A 32 -17.60 -3.03 9.00
N SER A 33 -18.25 -1.86 9.00
CA SER A 33 -18.85 -1.28 10.21
C SER A 33 -20.01 -2.12 10.78
N GLU A 34 -20.73 -2.82 9.91
CA GLU A 34 -21.84 -3.73 10.26
C GLU A 34 -21.34 -5.11 10.72
N GLY A 35 -20.02 -5.35 10.68
CA GLY A 35 -19.39 -6.58 11.13
C GLY A 35 -19.39 -7.71 10.10
N GLU A 36 -19.69 -7.42 8.83
CA GLU A 36 -19.62 -8.41 7.75
C GLU A 36 -18.17 -8.75 7.38
N TYR A 37 -17.25 -7.81 7.59
CA TYR A 37 -15.82 -7.99 7.40
C TYR A 37 -15.06 -7.69 8.68
N VAL A 38 -14.07 -8.54 9.01
CA VAL A 38 -13.17 -8.33 10.16
C VAL A 38 -12.02 -7.39 9.80
N ALA A 39 -11.61 -7.36 8.53
CA ALA A 39 -10.54 -6.51 8.03
C ALA A 39 -10.73 -6.22 6.53
N LEU A 40 -10.20 -5.07 6.09
CA LEU A 40 -10.20 -4.64 4.69
C LEU A 40 -8.78 -4.32 4.25
N LEU A 41 -8.42 -4.73 3.03
CA LEU A 41 -7.17 -4.34 2.41
C LEU A 41 -7.28 -2.89 1.90
N SER A 42 -6.39 -2.01 2.36
CA SER A 42 -6.34 -0.62 1.91
C SER A 42 -5.03 -0.32 1.20
N TYR A 43 -5.14 0.34 0.04
CA TYR A 43 -4.01 0.91 -0.69
C TYR A 43 -4.04 2.42 -0.56
N ILE A 44 -3.02 2.97 0.10
CA ILE A 44 -2.87 4.40 0.30
C ILE A 44 -1.84 4.90 -0.70
N GLY A 45 -2.32 5.68 -1.66
CA GLY A 45 -1.47 6.26 -2.68
C GLY A 45 -0.73 7.47 -2.14
N ASP A 46 -1.45 8.43 -1.60
CA ASP A 46 -1.01 9.81 -1.36
C ASP A 46 -1.74 10.42 -0.15
N LEU A 47 -1.46 11.69 0.16
CA LEU A 47 -2.12 12.39 1.26
C LEU A 47 -3.65 12.48 1.09
N GLU A 48 -4.17 12.70 -0.13
CA GLU A 48 -5.61 12.74 -0.40
C GLU A 48 -6.26 11.39 -0.04
N SER A 49 -5.76 10.29 -0.61
CA SER A 49 -6.30 8.96 -0.34
C SER A 49 -6.12 8.54 1.11
N PHE A 50 -5.04 8.95 1.79
CA PHE A 50 -4.87 8.78 3.23
C PHE A 50 -5.96 9.53 4.01
N SER A 51 -6.18 10.81 3.69
CA SER A 51 -7.15 11.67 4.38
C SER A 51 -8.58 11.13 4.24
N GLN A 52 -8.97 10.72 3.03
CA GLN A 52 -10.26 10.07 2.77
C GLN A 52 -10.38 8.73 3.51
N THR A 53 -9.30 7.96 3.61
CA THR A 53 -9.29 6.68 4.37
C THR A 53 -9.52 6.94 5.85
N MET A 54 -8.82 7.91 6.44
CA MET A 54 -8.96 8.27 7.84
C MET A 54 -10.38 8.75 8.17
N GLU A 55 -10.95 9.60 7.32
CA GLU A 55 -12.32 10.09 7.50
C GLU A 55 -13.35 8.95 7.46
N ARG A 56 -13.23 8.05 6.48
CA ARG A 56 -14.09 6.85 6.41
C ARG A 56 -13.90 5.95 7.63
N CYS A 57 -12.66 5.76 8.09
CA CYS A 57 -12.39 4.95 9.28
C CYS A 57 -13.08 5.55 10.51
N ILE A 58 -12.88 6.84 10.77
CA ILE A 58 -13.48 7.54 11.92
C ILE A 58 -15.01 7.48 11.85
N GLY A 59 -15.59 7.79 10.68
CA GLY A 59 -17.04 7.79 10.47
C GLY A 59 -17.71 6.42 10.64
N ASN A 60 -16.94 5.34 10.48
CA ASN A 60 -17.42 3.96 10.57
C ASN A 60 -16.92 3.21 11.81
N GLY A 61 -16.23 3.88 12.74
CA GLY A 61 -15.66 3.25 13.94
C GLY A 61 -14.56 2.22 13.63
N LEU A 62 -13.89 2.37 12.49
CA LEU A 62 -12.80 1.51 12.04
C LEU A 62 -11.45 2.17 12.36
N HIS A 63 -10.40 1.36 12.36
CA HIS A 63 -9.03 1.83 12.57
C HIS A 63 -8.11 1.30 11.49
N LEU A 64 -7.23 2.16 10.99
CA LEU A 64 -6.15 1.74 10.11
C LEU A 64 -5.13 0.95 10.94
N ALA A 65 -4.86 -0.29 10.55
CA ALA A 65 -3.86 -1.15 11.16
C ALA A 65 -2.96 -1.74 10.06
N GLY A 66 -1.68 -1.90 10.39
CA GLY A 66 -0.74 -2.59 9.50
C GLY A 66 -1.05 -4.07 9.38
N TYR A 67 -0.37 -4.73 8.44
CA TYR A 67 -0.41 -6.18 8.28
C TYR A 67 0.03 -6.88 9.56
N PRO A 68 -0.62 -8.00 9.93
CA PRO A 68 -0.19 -8.80 11.06
C PRO A 68 1.21 -9.39 10.80
N GLY A 69 2.05 -9.38 11.83
CA GLY A 69 3.38 -9.98 11.81
C GLY A 69 3.79 -10.47 13.21
N ASP A 70 4.88 -11.23 13.27
CA ASP A 70 5.29 -11.92 14.51
C ASP A 70 5.65 -10.96 15.66
N THR A 71 6.05 -9.73 15.33
CA THR A 71 6.42 -8.70 16.32
C THR A 71 5.40 -7.57 16.45
N GLY A 72 4.19 -7.74 15.90
CA GLY A 72 3.12 -6.73 15.95
C GLY A 72 2.44 -6.53 14.60
N SER A 73 2.17 -5.28 14.24
CA SER A 73 1.65 -4.93 12.91
C SER A 73 2.56 -3.94 12.21
N GLY A 74 2.60 -4.01 10.88
CA GLY A 74 3.48 -3.17 10.06
C GLY A 74 2.83 -2.71 8.77
N ASN A 75 3.14 -1.49 8.34
CA ASN A 75 2.70 -0.96 7.05
C ASN A 75 3.79 -1.20 6.01
N TYR A 76 3.41 -1.51 4.78
CA TYR A 76 4.36 -1.72 3.70
C TYR A 76 4.27 -0.61 2.66
N VAL A 77 5.43 -0.16 2.19
CA VAL A 77 5.56 0.65 0.97
C VAL A 77 6.01 -0.26 -0.16
N LEU A 78 5.32 -0.14 -1.29
CA LEU A 78 5.63 -0.84 -2.52
C LEU A 78 5.79 0.18 -3.65
N ASN A 79 6.69 -0.12 -4.59
CA ASN A 79 6.83 0.66 -5.81
C ASN A 79 6.34 -0.17 -7.00
N ALA A 80 5.11 0.09 -7.43
CA ALA A 80 4.48 -0.63 -8.52
C ALA A 80 5.17 -0.43 -9.88
N ASN A 81 5.96 0.65 -10.02
CA ASN A 81 6.63 1.01 -11.27
C ASN A 81 8.10 0.57 -11.31
N GLY A 82 8.58 -0.12 -10.25
CA GLY A 82 9.96 -0.57 -10.13
C GLY A 82 10.94 0.55 -9.77
N TYR A 83 12.18 0.15 -9.48
CA TYR A 83 13.23 1.07 -9.05
C TYR A 83 14.13 1.47 -10.21
N LEU A 84 14.53 2.74 -10.24
CA LEU A 84 15.63 3.18 -11.09
C LEU A 84 16.94 2.65 -10.50
N VAL A 85 17.63 1.81 -11.27
CA VAL A 85 18.91 1.19 -10.87
C VAL A 85 20.01 1.55 -11.86
N VAL A 86 21.22 1.72 -11.36
CA VAL A 86 22.40 2.04 -12.18
C VAL A 86 23.36 0.86 -12.14
N ASN A 87 23.74 0.37 -13.32
CA ASN A 87 24.79 -0.63 -13.42
C ASN A 87 26.10 -0.03 -12.93
N ARG A 88 26.76 -0.72 -11.99
CA ARG A 88 28.05 -0.31 -11.43
C ARG A 88 29.13 -0.10 -12.51
N GLU A 89 29.06 -0.89 -13.58
CA GLU A 89 30.01 -0.87 -14.70
C GLU A 89 29.57 0.07 -15.84
N ALA A 90 28.56 0.92 -15.62
CA ALA A 90 28.12 1.86 -16.64
C ALA A 90 29.22 2.88 -16.98
N GLU A 91 29.40 3.14 -18.27
CA GLU A 91 30.20 4.27 -18.74
C GLU A 91 29.42 5.57 -18.44
N HIS A 92 30.09 6.61 -17.93
CA HIS A 92 29.51 7.93 -17.56
C HIS A 92 28.67 7.98 -16.27
N LEU A 93 29.14 7.34 -15.19
CA LEU A 93 28.51 7.41 -13.86
C LEU A 93 28.33 8.84 -13.31
N ASP A 94 29.17 9.79 -13.72
CA ASP A 94 29.05 11.21 -13.39
C ASP A 94 27.80 11.84 -14.01
N VAL A 95 27.57 11.65 -15.30
CA VAL A 95 26.38 12.15 -16.01
C VAL A 95 25.10 11.48 -15.47
N ILE A 96 25.15 10.16 -15.23
CA ILE A 96 24.01 9.42 -14.66
C ILE A 96 23.65 9.97 -13.28
N ARG A 97 24.65 10.28 -12.45
CA ARG A 97 24.43 10.88 -11.11
C ARG A 97 23.75 12.23 -11.23
N GLU A 98 24.20 13.10 -12.13
CA GLU A 98 23.60 14.41 -12.34
C GLU A 98 22.15 14.31 -12.81
N TYR A 99 21.86 13.37 -13.72
CA TYR A 99 20.50 13.12 -14.18
C TYR A 99 19.58 12.64 -13.05
N ILE A 100 20.04 11.70 -12.21
CA ILE A 100 19.27 11.26 -11.04
C ILE A 100 19.06 12.41 -10.05
N ALA A 101 20.09 13.24 -9.82
CA ALA A 101 19.97 14.41 -8.96
C ALA A 101 18.95 15.42 -9.51
N LEU A 102 18.90 15.62 -10.83
CA LEU A 102 17.89 16.43 -11.49
C LEU A 102 16.49 15.86 -11.27
N LEU A 103 16.29 14.55 -11.48
CA LEU A 103 14.98 13.91 -11.26
C LEU A 103 14.50 14.09 -9.81
N LEU A 104 15.41 14.02 -8.84
CA LEU A 104 15.13 14.17 -7.41
C LEU A 104 15.16 15.62 -6.92
N ASP A 105 15.41 16.60 -7.80
CA ASP A 105 15.38 18.00 -7.41
C ASP A 105 13.96 18.41 -6.96
N TYR A 106 13.89 19.40 -6.07
CA TYR A 106 12.67 19.77 -5.35
C TYR A 106 11.57 20.16 -6.33
N GLU A 107 11.90 21.01 -7.31
CA GLU A 107 10.95 21.47 -8.31
C GLU A 107 10.53 20.33 -9.25
N ASN A 108 11.49 19.48 -9.66
CA ASN A 108 11.20 18.36 -10.56
C ASN A 108 10.30 17.30 -9.91
N GLN A 109 10.36 17.13 -8.59
CA GLN A 109 9.44 16.25 -7.88
C GLN A 109 7.98 16.74 -7.90
N PHE A 110 7.72 18.00 -8.28
CA PHE A 110 6.39 18.52 -8.58
C PHE A 110 6.04 18.51 -10.08
N THR A 111 6.86 17.92 -10.95
CA THR A 111 6.58 17.88 -12.41
C THR A 111 5.98 16.57 -12.88
N VAL A 112 6.01 15.53 -12.04
CA VAL A 112 5.47 14.20 -12.36
C VAL A 112 4.28 13.92 -11.47
N TYR A 113 3.22 13.36 -12.05
CA TYR A 113 2.07 12.90 -11.29
C TYR A 113 2.44 11.71 -10.41
N GLY A 114 2.31 11.86 -9.09
CA GLY A 114 2.59 10.79 -8.12
C GLY A 114 3.14 11.32 -6.80
N ASN A 115 3.60 10.40 -5.96
CA ASN A 115 4.26 10.77 -4.70
C ASN A 115 5.74 11.03 -4.92
N SER A 116 6.23 12.02 -4.20
CA SER A 116 7.66 12.24 -4.10
C SER A 116 8.29 11.24 -3.13
N VAL A 117 9.52 10.84 -3.43
CA VAL A 117 10.40 10.14 -2.49
C VAL A 117 11.06 11.10 -1.50
N ARG A 118 10.82 12.41 -1.63
CA ARG A 118 11.37 13.45 -0.78
C ARG A 118 10.38 13.91 0.27
N ARG A 119 10.84 13.92 1.52
CA ARG A 119 10.07 14.28 2.70
C ARG A 119 9.62 15.75 2.70
N ASP A 120 10.45 16.65 2.20
CA ASP A 120 10.13 18.09 2.12
C ASP A 120 9.05 18.35 1.06
N VAL A 121 9.16 17.75 -0.12
CA VAL A 121 8.13 17.84 -1.17
C VAL A 121 6.77 17.34 -0.68
N ILE A 122 6.71 16.23 0.06
CA ILE A 122 5.46 15.75 0.67
C ILE A 122 4.90 16.76 1.67
N ARG A 123 5.74 17.41 2.46
CA ARG A 123 5.29 18.41 3.45
C ARG A 123 4.76 19.68 2.79
N ASP A 124 5.42 20.10 1.71
CA ASP A 124 5.10 21.33 1.00
C ASP A 124 4.03 21.12 -0.07
N CYS A 125 3.46 19.90 -0.19
CA CYS A 125 2.40 19.62 -1.15
C CYS A 125 1.03 20.18 -0.75
N VAL A 126 0.84 20.61 0.51
CA VAL A 126 -0.43 21.19 0.98
C VAL A 126 -0.45 22.69 0.69
N VAL A 127 -1.42 23.11 -0.13
CA VAL A 127 -1.57 24.51 -0.55
C VAL A 127 -2.97 25.02 -0.19
N GLN A 128 -3.07 26.32 0.08
CA GLN A 128 -4.36 26.99 0.27
C GLN A 128 -4.90 27.49 -1.06
N ASP A 129 -6.22 27.40 -1.25
CA ASP A 129 -6.88 28.08 -2.35
C ASP A 129 -6.87 29.60 -2.12
N GLU A 130 -6.49 30.37 -3.15
CA GLU A 130 -6.44 31.83 -3.13
C GLU A 130 -7.83 32.48 -2.97
N TYR A 131 -8.93 31.75 -3.24
CA TYR A 131 -10.27 32.32 -3.31
C TYR A 131 -11.30 31.72 -2.33
N GLY A 132 -11.03 30.57 -1.71
CA GLY A 132 -12.03 29.80 -0.95
C GLY A 132 -11.59 29.24 0.39
N GLY A 133 -10.32 29.40 0.79
CA GLY A 133 -9.83 28.97 2.11
C GLY A 133 -9.75 27.46 2.35
N GLY A 134 -10.07 26.63 1.34
CA GLY A 134 -9.87 25.18 1.39
C GLY A 134 -8.39 24.79 1.26
N LEU A 135 -8.04 23.59 1.73
CA LEU A 135 -6.71 23.01 1.52
C LEU A 135 -6.74 22.02 0.35
N TRP A 136 -5.69 22.07 -0.45
CA TRP A 136 -5.50 21.24 -1.62
C TRP A 136 -4.15 20.55 -1.57
N GLN A 137 -4.06 19.37 -2.18
CA GLN A 137 -2.80 18.70 -2.42
C GLN A 137 -2.33 19.02 -3.83
N LYS A 138 -1.09 19.50 -3.96
CA LYS A 138 -0.36 19.55 -5.23
C LYS A 138 0.16 18.16 -5.57
N LYS A 139 -0.31 17.61 -6.69
CA LYS A 139 -0.01 16.24 -7.15
C LYS A 139 1.02 16.19 -8.27
N GLY A 140 1.57 17.34 -8.65
CA GLY A 140 2.52 17.50 -9.72
C GLY A 140 1.88 18.04 -10.98
N LYS A 141 2.30 17.56 -12.15
CA LYS A 141 1.80 18.00 -13.46
C LYS A 141 1.38 16.85 -14.37
N PHE A 142 0.43 17.13 -15.24
CA PHE A 142 0.11 16.30 -16.41
C PHE A 142 0.37 17.12 -17.68
N GLY A 143 1.54 16.92 -18.28
CA GLY A 143 2.06 17.85 -19.29
C GLY A 143 2.38 19.20 -18.63
N ASP A 144 1.86 20.28 -19.19
CA ASP A 144 2.05 21.64 -18.66
C ASP A 144 1.00 22.04 -17.60
N THR A 145 0.02 21.19 -17.33
CA THR A 145 -1.10 21.49 -16.42
C THR A 145 -0.78 21.03 -15.01
N ASP A 146 -0.86 21.94 -14.04
CA ASP A 146 -0.81 21.60 -12.61
C ASP A 146 -2.00 20.73 -12.22
N VAL A 147 -1.72 19.67 -11.47
CA VAL A 147 -2.73 18.76 -10.95
C VAL A 147 -2.85 18.97 -9.45
N THR A 148 -4.05 19.32 -9.01
CA THR A 148 -4.39 19.49 -7.59
C THR A 148 -5.65 18.69 -7.25
N SER A 149 -5.78 18.30 -5.99
CA SER A 149 -6.99 17.67 -5.45
C SER A 149 -7.37 18.30 -4.12
N GLU A 150 -8.66 18.53 -3.90
CA GLU A 150 -9.16 19.05 -2.64
C GLU A 150 -8.89 18.03 -1.52
N LEU A 151 -8.40 18.48 -0.38
CA LEU A 151 -8.12 17.60 0.76
C LEU A 151 -9.36 17.42 1.62
N THR A 152 -9.65 16.17 1.97
CA THR A 152 -10.54 15.87 3.09
C THR A 152 -9.89 16.38 4.39
N LEU A 153 -10.62 17.23 5.10
CA LEU A 153 -10.16 17.87 6.33
C LEU A 153 -10.74 17.15 7.55
N LYS A 154 -10.05 17.28 8.68
CA LYS A 154 -10.59 16.92 9.98
C LYS A 154 -11.76 17.83 10.34
N ALA A 155 -12.53 17.44 11.35
CA ALA A 155 -13.65 18.23 11.87
C ALA A 155 -13.24 19.64 12.36
N ASP A 156 -11.96 19.84 12.74
CA ASP A 156 -11.39 21.13 13.13
C ASP A 156 -10.88 21.98 11.95
N GLY A 157 -11.01 21.49 10.71
CA GLY A 157 -10.55 22.15 9.49
C GLY A 157 -9.07 21.97 9.18
N THR A 158 -8.32 21.19 9.98
CA THR A 158 -6.90 20.90 9.70
C THR A 158 -6.74 19.70 8.76
N SER A 159 -5.58 19.60 8.10
CA SER A 159 -5.25 18.44 7.26
C SER A 159 -4.77 17.24 8.08
N TYR A 160 -4.77 16.05 7.47
CA TYR A 160 -4.16 14.83 8.01
C TYR A 160 -2.65 14.70 7.72
N LEU A 161 -1.96 15.80 7.36
CA LEU A 161 -0.57 15.75 6.91
C LEU A 161 0.36 15.12 7.95
N GLU A 162 0.29 15.51 9.22
CA GLU A 162 1.20 14.96 10.23
C GLU A 162 0.93 13.49 10.53
N GLU A 163 -0.33 13.04 10.52
CA GLU A 163 -0.68 11.62 10.60
C GLU A 163 -0.19 10.84 9.39
N TYR A 164 -0.27 11.42 8.19
CA TYR A 164 0.27 10.81 6.98
C TYR A 164 1.80 10.69 7.04
N MET A 165 2.49 11.73 7.50
CA MET A 165 3.93 11.66 7.72
C MET A 165 4.31 10.59 8.73
N ALA A 166 3.59 10.48 9.85
CA ALA A 166 3.80 9.42 10.84
C ALA A 166 3.52 8.03 10.28
N TYR A 167 2.49 7.89 9.43
CA TYR A 167 2.19 6.66 8.72
C TYR A 167 3.34 6.25 7.79
N LEU A 168 3.86 7.17 6.98
CA LEU A 168 5.00 6.90 6.09
C LEU A 168 6.26 6.49 6.86
N GLU A 169 6.55 7.12 7.99
CA GLU A 169 7.70 6.76 8.86
C GLU A 169 7.51 5.39 9.53
N SER A 170 6.27 4.91 9.67
CA SER A 170 5.97 3.56 10.18
C SER A 170 6.13 2.48 9.11
N CYS A 171 6.16 2.85 7.83
CA CYS A 171 6.21 1.90 6.73
C CYS A 171 7.60 1.32 6.56
N VAL A 172 7.64 0.03 6.22
CA VAL A 172 8.87 -0.65 5.77
C VAL A 172 8.71 -1.09 4.31
N PRO A 173 9.80 -1.32 3.57
CA PRO A 173 9.69 -1.89 2.24
C PRO A 173 8.94 -3.23 2.29
N GLN A 174 8.01 -3.44 1.35
CA GLN A 174 7.35 -4.73 1.21
C GLN A 174 8.41 -5.83 0.97
N PRO A 175 8.39 -6.94 1.71
CA PRO A 175 9.29 -8.05 1.43
C PRO A 175 8.98 -8.63 0.05
N GLU A 176 10.03 -8.79 -0.76
CA GLU A 176 9.94 -9.50 -2.02
C GLU A 176 10.28 -10.97 -1.78
N TYR A 177 9.31 -11.85 -2.06
CA TYR A 177 9.55 -13.29 -2.01
C TYR A 177 10.06 -13.77 -3.38
N PRO A 178 11.07 -14.66 -3.43
CA PRO A 178 11.43 -15.35 -4.65
C PRO A 178 10.18 -15.94 -5.31
N SER A 179 10.10 -15.85 -6.65
CA SER A 179 8.94 -16.34 -7.41
C SER A 179 8.66 -17.82 -7.14
N GLY A 180 9.70 -18.62 -6.89
CA GLY A 180 9.57 -20.03 -6.51
C GLY A 180 8.86 -20.23 -5.17
N ILE A 181 9.20 -19.43 -4.14
CA ILE A 181 8.51 -19.47 -2.85
C ILE A 181 7.06 -19.03 -3.01
N SER A 182 6.81 -17.97 -3.79
CA SER A 182 5.44 -17.51 -4.07
C SER A 182 4.58 -18.58 -4.76
N ALA A 183 5.17 -19.34 -5.70
CA ALA A 183 4.49 -20.45 -6.37
C ALA A 183 4.18 -21.60 -5.39
N ILE A 184 5.13 -21.98 -4.54
CA ILE A 184 4.91 -22.99 -3.49
C ILE A 184 3.77 -22.57 -2.56
N LEU A 185 3.73 -21.31 -2.13
CA LEU A 185 2.65 -20.78 -1.30
C LEU A 185 1.30 -20.94 -1.98
N LEU A 186 1.17 -20.52 -3.24
CA LEU A 186 -0.09 -20.59 -3.98
C LEU A 186 -0.57 -22.04 -4.15
N GLU A 187 0.32 -22.95 -4.56
CA GLU A 187 -0.01 -24.35 -4.82
C GLU A 187 -0.50 -25.10 -3.58
N GLU A 188 0.02 -24.78 -2.39
CA GLU A 188 -0.37 -25.46 -1.16
C GLU A 188 -1.54 -24.79 -0.44
N LEU A 189 -1.65 -23.46 -0.52
CA LEU A 189 -2.73 -22.72 0.12
C LEU A 189 -4.07 -22.85 -0.61
N LEU A 190 -4.07 -22.97 -1.95
CA LEU A 190 -5.32 -23.12 -2.71
C LEU A 190 -6.14 -24.35 -2.26
N PRO A 191 -5.60 -25.59 -2.25
CA PRO A 191 -6.35 -26.75 -1.77
C PRO A 191 -6.77 -26.66 -0.30
N TYR A 192 -6.00 -25.95 0.54
CA TYR A 192 -6.38 -25.70 1.93
C TYR A 192 -7.65 -24.86 2.04
N PHE A 193 -7.74 -23.78 1.26
CA PHE A 193 -8.90 -22.89 1.24
C PHE A 193 -10.11 -23.54 0.55
N GLU A 194 -9.90 -24.43 -0.42
CA GLU A 194 -10.95 -25.26 -1.03
C GLU A 194 -11.46 -26.37 -0.08
N GLY A 195 -10.71 -26.62 0.99
CA GLY A 195 -11.08 -27.55 2.06
C GLY A 195 -10.55 -28.98 1.89
N ASP A 196 -9.72 -29.21 0.88
CA ASP A 196 -9.12 -30.51 0.56
C ASP A 196 -7.99 -30.91 1.51
N LYS A 197 -7.43 -29.95 2.27
CA LYS A 197 -6.33 -30.19 3.22
C LYS A 197 -6.63 -29.64 4.62
N SER A 198 -6.04 -30.29 5.62
CA SER A 198 -5.97 -29.79 7.00
C SER A 198 -4.95 -28.65 7.10
N VAL A 199 -5.05 -27.81 8.14
CA VAL A 199 -4.06 -26.75 8.36
C VAL A 199 -2.69 -27.36 8.69
N GLU A 200 -2.67 -28.46 9.43
CA GLU A 200 -1.47 -29.17 9.84
C GLU A 200 -0.73 -29.75 8.63
N ASP A 201 -1.44 -30.41 7.71
CA ASP A 201 -0.83 -30.96 6.49
C ASP A 201 -0.34 -29.85 5.57
N THR A 202 -1.13 -28.78 5.42
CA THR A 202 -0.77 -27.63 4.59
C THR A 202 0.52 -26.98 5.10
N VAL A 203 0.60 -26.69 6.40
CA VAL A 203 1.79 -26.10 7.02
C VAL A 203 3.00 -27.03 6.89
N ARG A 204 2.83 -28.33 7.15
CA ARG A 204 3.91 -29.32 7.02
C ARG A 204 4.46 -29.39 5.60
N ILE A 205 3.59 -29.45 4.59
CA ILE A 205 4.02 -29.51 3.18
C ILE A 205 4.70 -28.20 2.77
N LEU A 206 4.12 -27.06 3.13
CA LEU A 206 4.70 -25.73 2.89
C LEU A 206 6.12 -25.62 3.44
N GLN A 207 6.31 -25.94 4.73
CA GLN A 207 7.62 -25.88 5.37
C GLN A 207 8.64 -26.79 4.68
N ASN A 208 8.26 -28.01 4.33
CA ASN A 208 9.14 -28.95 3.64
C ASN A 208 9.53 -28.46 2.24
N ARG A 209 8.57 -27.95 1.46
CA ARG A 209 8.81 -27.48 0.09
C ARG A 209 9.65 -26.21 0.07
N VAL A 210 9.39 -25.28 0.98
CA VAL A 210 10.20 -24.07 1.12
C VAL A 210 11.62 -24.42 1.57
N GLN A 211 11.78 -25.31 2.55
CA GLN A 211 13.11 -25.74 2.99
C GLN A 211 13.90 -26.40 1.85
N LEU A 212 13.27 -27.28 1.08
CA LEU A 212 13.90 -27.94 -0.07
C LEU A 212 14.32 -26.93 -1.14
N TYR A 213 13.48 -25.93 -1.44
CA TYR A 213 13.82 -24.85 -2.36
C TYR A 213 15.07 -24.08 -1.91
N LEU A 214 15.16 -23.76 -0.62
CA LEU A 214 16.32 -23.08 -0.03
C LEU A 214 17.58 -23.96 -0.02
N ASP A 215 17.44 -25.25 0.28
CA ASP A 215 18.55 -26.22 0.30
C ASP A 215 19.18 -26.41 -1.09
N GLU A 216 18.40 -26.22 -2.16
CA GLU A 216 18.85 -26.27 -3.55
C GLU A 216 19.61 -25.00 -4.00
N GLY A 217 19.71 -23.98 -3.13
CA GLY A 217 20.43 -22.73 -3.42
C GLY A 217 19.68 -21.78 -4.36
N ASN A 218 18.36 -21.91 -4.43
CA ASN A 218 17.47 -21.01 -5.18
C ASN A 218 16.99 -19.82 -4.35
#